data_AF-A0A9Q5MY78-F1
#
_entry.id   AF-A0A9Q5MY78-F1
#
_cell.length_a   1.000
_cell.length_b   1.000
_cell.length_c   1.000
_cell.angle_alpha   90.00
_cell.angle_beta   90.00
_cell.angle_gamma   90.00
#
_symmetry.space_group_name_H-M   'P 1'
#
loop_
_entity.id
_entity.type
_entity.pdbx_description
1 polymer ?
#
loop_
_entity_poly.entity_id
_entity_poly.type
_entity_poly.pdbx_seq_one_letter_code
_entity_poly.pdbx_strand_id
1 'polypeptide(L)'
;MKKYYTIVGIISIILVAILLITCPKESDFKVYVQDKYALNCNESSFECTQNVDGKKEKLQFESTDARNGVFFMTVKQTFKTEAGVSKEYSGVGMFGTFLFVSEKTF
;
A
#
# COMPACT_ATOMS: atom_id res chain seq x y z
N MET A 1 -42.38 9.86 8.63
CA MET A 1 -41.07 10.29 9.17
C MET A 1 -40.26 9.15 9.79
N LYS A 2 -40.76 8.38 10.79
CA LYS A 2 -39.97 7.30 11.45
C LYS A 2 -39.31 6.28 10.51
N LYS A 3 -40.03 5.77 9.49
CA LYS A 3 -39.50 4.77 8.54
C LYS A 3 -38.31 5.28 7.72
N TYR A 4 -38.29 6.56 7.35
CA TYR A 4 -37.20 7.16 6.57
C TYR A 4 -35.90 7.22 7.39
N TYR A 5 -35.99 7.66 8.65
CA TYR A 5 -34.82 7.69 9.54
C TYR A 5 -34.26 6.30 9.82
N THR A 6 -35.13 5.28 9.94
CA THR A 6 -34.68 3.89 10.08
C THR A 6 -33.95 3.39 8.83
N ILE A 7 -34.46 3.68 7.64
CA ILE A 7 -33.82 3.29 6.37
C ILE A 7 -32.46 3.99 6.22
N VAL A 8 -32.40 5.30 6.46
CA VAL A 8 -31.15 6.08 6.39
C VAL A 8 -30.13 5.55 7.40
N GLY A 9 -30.57 5.20 8.62
CA GLY A 9 -29.70 4.61 9.64
C GLY A 9 -29.15 3.23 9.25
N ILE A 10 -29.95 2.39 8.60
CA ILE A 10 -29.48 1.09 8.10
C ILE A 10 -28.46 1.28 6.97
N ILE A 11 -28.76 2.17 6.01
CA ILE A 11 -27.87 2.46 4.88
C ILE A 11 -26.52 3.01 5.37
N SER A 12 -26.52 3.89 6.37
CA SER A 12 -25.26 4.45 6.91
C SER A 12 -24.41 3.38 7.58
N ILE A 13 -25.01 2.46 8.34
CA ILE A 13 -24.30 1.32 8.95
C ILE A 13 -23.70 0.41 7.87
N ILE A 14 -24.47 0.11 6.81
CA ILE A 14 -23.98 -0.71 5.69
C ILE A 14 -22.79 -0.03 5.01
N LEU A 15 -22.87 1.28 4.76
CA LEU A 15 -21.77 2.07 4.18
C LEU A 15 -20.51 1.99 5.04
N VAL A 16 -20.63 2.18 6.35
CA VAL A 16 -19.50 2.06 7.27
C VAL A 16 -18.91 0.66 7.26
N ALA A 17 -19.74 -0.39 7.25
CA ALA A 17 -19.27 -1.77 7.18
C ALA A 17 -18.48 -2.04 5.88
N ILE A 18 -18.96 -1.55 4.74
CA ILE A 18 -18.25 -1.67 3.44
C ILE A 18 -16.89 -0.98 3.51
N LEU A 19 -16.82 0.24 4.07
CA LEU A 19 -15.56 0.98 4.21
C LEU A 19 -14.54 0.24 5.08
N LEU A 20 -14.99 -0.42 6.15
CA LEU A 20 -14.11 -1.20 7.02
C LEU A 20 -13.60 -2.47 6.33
N ILE A 21 -14.48 -3.21 5.63
CA ILE A 21 -14.14 -4.46 4.96
C ILE A 21 -13.22 -4.23 3.75
N THR A 22 -13.41 -3.11 3.06
CA THR A 22 -12.61 -2.76 1.87
C THR A 22 -11.34 -2.00 2.21
N CYS A 23 -11.01 -1.74 3.47
CA CYS A 23 -9.73 -1.13 3.80
C CYS A 23 -8.60 -2.13 3.41
N PRO A 24 -7.73 -1.78 2.45
CA PRO A 24 -6.66 -2.67 2.01
C PRO A 24 -5.64 -2.88 3.12
N LYS A 25 -4.83 -3.95 3.02
CA LYS A 25 -3.80 -4.35 3.98
C LYS A 25 -2.40 -3.95 3.51
N GLU A 26 -1.41 -4.01 4.42
CA GLU A 26 0.00 -3.79 4.07
C GLU A 26 0.49 -4.80 3.01
N SER A 27 0.03 -6.05 3.08
CA SER A 27 0.32 -7.07 2.08
C SER A 27 -0.18 -6.70 0.69
N ASP A 28 -1.31 -5.99 0.61
CA ASP A 28 -1.87 -5.53 -0.66
C ASP A 28 -1.01 -4.41 -1.27
N PHE A 29 -0.31 -3.63 -0.43
CA PHE A 29 0.64 -2.63 -0.91
C PHE A 29 1.87 -3.28 -1.54
N LYS A 30 2.39 -4.34 -0.92
CA LYS A 30 3.51 -5.10 -1.49
C LYS A 30 3.15 -5.65 -2.88
N VAL A 31 1.95 -6.22 -3.03
CA VAL A 31 1.45 -6.69 -4.33
C VAL A 31 1.32 -5.54 -5.33
N TYR A 32 0.79 -4.39 -4.89
CA TYR A 32 0.69 -3.20 -5.74
C TYR A 32 2.05 -2.70 -6.24
N VAL A 33 3.05 -2.61 -5.35
CA VAL A 33 4.39 -2.14 -5.73
C VAL A 33 5.07 -3.16 -6.65
N GLN A 34 4.87 -4.45 -6.41
CA GLN A 34 5.36 -5.52 -7.29
C GLN A 34 4.76 -5.43 -8.70
N ASP A 35 3.45 -5.25 -8.82
CA ASP A 35 2.75 -5.17 -10.11
C ASP A 35 3.11 -3.88 -10.87
N LYS A 36 3.06 -2.72 -10.19
CA LYS A 36 3.27 -1.42 -10.81
C LYS A 36 4.73 -1.08 -11.10
N TYR A 37 5.63 -1.45 -10.20
CA TYR A 37 7.05 -1.10 -10.28
C TYR A 37 7.96 -2.30 -10.57
N ALA A 38 7.39 -3.47 -10.88
CA ALA A 38 8.13 -4.71 -11.12
C ALA A 38 9.11 -5.07 -9.98
N LEU A 39 8.78 -4.66 -8.75
CA LEU A 39 9.61 -4.86 -7.57
C LEU A 39 9.36 -6.25 -6.98
N ASN A 40 10.24 -7.20 -7.26
CA ASN A 40 10.08 -8.58 -6.83
C ASN A 40 10.99 -8.87 -5.62
N CYS A 41 10.39 -9.08 -4.45
CA CYS A 41 11.08 -9.28 -3.17
C CYS A 41 11.04 -10.73 -2.70
N ASN A 42 12.20 -11.28 -2.35
CA ASN A 42 12.32 -12.57 -1.68
C ASN A 42 12.17 -12.37 -0.16
N GLU A 43 11.11 -12.95 0.41
CA GLU A 43 10.80 -12.85 1.84
C GLU A 43 11.84 -13.50 2.74
N SER A 44 12.61 -14.46 2.24
CA SER A 44 13.63 -15.16 3.03
C SER A 44 14.96 -14.40 3.11
N SER A 45 15.28 -13.57 2.12
CA SER A 45 16.57 -12.86 2.06
C SER A 45 16.47 -11.35 2.25
N PHE A 46 15.24 -10.78 2.32
CA PHE A 46 15.00 -9.33 2.32
C PHE A 46 15.58 -8.61 1.08
N GLU A 47 15.95 -9.38 0.06
CA GLU A 47 16.45 -8.87 -1.21
C GLU A 47 15.29 -8.72 -2.19
N CYS A 48 15.29 -7.60 -2.87
CA CYS A 48 14.35 -7.23 -3.91
C CYS A 48 15.10 -6.97 -5.21
N THR A 49 14.43 -7.22 -6.32
CA THR A 49 14.95 -6.90 -7.64
C THR A 49 13.93 -6.07 -8.39
N GLN A 50 14.41 -5.07 -9.09
CA GLN A 50 13.61 -4.20 -9.94
C GLN A 50 14.26 -4.11 -11.31
N ASN A 51 13.45 -4.07 -12.36
CA ASN A 51 13.98 -3.84 -13.71
C ASN A 51 13.74 -2.37 -14.07
N VAL A 52 14.81 -1.57 -14.06
CA VAL A 52 14.78 -0.14 -14.40
C VAL A 52 15.59 0.05 -15.67
N ASP A 53 14.98 0.61 -16.72
CA ASP A 53 15.62 0.87 -18.02
C ASP A 53 16.36 -0.35 -18.63
N GLY A 54 15.78 -1.55 -18.45
CA GLY A 54 16.34 -2.81 -18.95
C GLY A 54 17.52 -3.36 -18.13
N LYS A 55 17.86 -2.72 -17.00
CA LYS A 55 18.87 -3.21 -16.05
C LYS A 55 18.19 -3.74 -14.80
N LYS A 56 18.62 -4.93 -14.36
CA LYS A 56 18.24 -5.47 -13.05
C LYS A 56 18.99 -4.71 -11.96
N GLU A 57 18.26 -3.90 -11.23
CA GLU A 57 18.71 -3.26 -10.00
C GLU A 57 18.34 -4.15 -8.81
N LYS A 58 19.31 -4.36 -7.91
CA LYS A 58 19.08 -5.03 -6.63
C LYS A 58 18.82 -3.99 -5.56
N LEU A 59 17.82 -4.28 -4.76
CA LEU A 59 17.33 -3.46 -3.66
C LEU A 59 17.28 -4.32 -2.41
N GLN A 60 17.63 -3.76 -1.27
CA GLN A 60 17.50 -4.41 0.02
C GLN A 60 16.38 -3.73 0.80
N PHE A 61 15.43 -4.51 1.30
CA PHE A 61 14.38 -3.97 2.15
C PHE A 61 14.99 -3.43 3.46
N GLU A 62 14.72 -2.15 3.78
CA GLU A 62 15.19 -1.53 5.02
C GLU A 62 14.07 -1.44 6.06
N SER A 63 12.88 -0.99 5.68
CA SER A 63 11.80 -0.77 6.64
C SER A 63 10.41 -0.64 6.00
N THR A 64 9.39 -0.82 6.83
CA THR A 64 8.01 -0.45 6.51
C THR A 64 7.41 0.37 7.65
N ASP A 65 6.80 1.51 7.34
CA ASP A 65 5.91 2.27 8.23
C ASP A 65 4.49 2.17 7.66
N ALA A 66 3.66 1.37 8.32
CA ALA A 66 2.25 1.22 8.02
C ALA A 66 1.40 1.82 9.15
N ARG A 67 0.46 2.70 8.79
CA ARG A 67 -0.46 3.33 9.73
C ARG A 67 -1.89 3.11 9.30
N ASN A 68 -2.65 2.44 10.15
CA ASN A 68 -4.08 2.23 9.96
C ASN A 68 -4.86 3.43 10.53
N GLY A 69 -5.56 4.12 9.64
CA GLY A 69 -6.75 4.89 9.98
C GLY A 69 -7.98 3.97 10.05
N VAL A 70 -9.11 4.52 10.49
CA VAL A 70 -10.37 3.76 10.59
C VAL A 70 -10.88 3.31 9.21
N PHE A 71 -10.68 4.13 8.17
CA PHE A 71 -11.19 3.87 6.81
C PHE A 71 -10.11 3.87 5.72
N PHE A 72 -8.85 4.02 6.12
CA PHE A 72 -7.73 4.11 5.21
C PHE A 72 -6.47 3.57 5.86
N MET A 73 -5.47 3.23 5.06
CA MET A 73 -4.13 2.93 5.53
C MET A 73 -3.12 3.76 4.77
N THR A 74 -2.08 4.25 5.45
CA THR A 74 -0.91 4.78 4.77
C THR A 74 0.24 3.80 4.94
N VAL A 75 0.89 3.43 3.85
CA VAL A 75 2.07 2.55 3.88
C VAL A 75 3.24 3.28 3.26
N LYS A 76 4.42 3.13 3.87
CA LYS A 76 5.71 3.53 3.31
C LYS A 76 6.65 2.36 3.41
N GLN A 77 7.28 1.99 2.31
CA GLN A 77 8.29 0.94 2.26
C GLN A 77 9.58 1.54 1.72
N THR A 78 10.67 1.37 2.47
CA THR A 78 11.97 1.91 2.11
C THR A 78 12.92 0.77 1.75
N PHE A 79 13.63 0.96 0.64
CA PHE A 79 14.59 0.02 0.09
C PHE A 79 15.92 0.73 -0.17
N LYS A 80 17.02 0.02 0.00
CA LYS A 80 18.36 0.51 -0.31
C LYS A 80 18.89 -0.15 -1.57
N THR A 81 19.35 0.64 -2.52
CA THR A 81 20.02 0.13 -3.72
C THR A 81 21.44 -0.34 -3.40
N GLU A 82 22.04 -1.15 -4.28
CA GLU A 82 23.47 -1.51 -4.18
C GLU A 82 24.41 -0.29 -4.19
N ALA A 83 23.98 0.83 -4.80
CA ALA A 83 24.72 2.09 -4.82
C ALA A 83 24.63 2.87 -3.49
N GLY A 84 23.88 2.35 -2.50
CA GLY A 84 23.68 2.98 -1.19
C GLY A 84 22.59 4.05 -1.15
N VAL A 85 21.91 4.29 -2.27
CA VAL A 85 20.78 5.22 -2.41
C VAL A 85 19.51 4.59 -1.87
N SER A 86 18.71 5.33 -1.08
CA SER A 86 17.44 4.83 -0.54
C SER A 86 16.26 5.26 -1.41
N LYS A 87 15.38 4.31 -1.74
CA LYS A 87 14.11 4.49 -2.43
C LYS A 87 12.95 4.22 -1.48
N GLU A 88 12.02 5.16 -1.36
CA GLU A 88 10.79 5.02 -0.58
C GLU A 88 9.58 4.96 -1.53
N TYR A 89 8.79 3.89 -1.42
CA TYR A 89 7.48 3.76 -2.04
C TYR A 89 6.42 4.04 -0.98
N SER A 90 5.57 5.02 -1.22
CA SER A 90 4.52 5.41 -0.28
C SER A 90 3.16 5.47 -0.94
N GLY A 91 2.09 5.10 -0.24
CA GLY A 91 0.74 5.09 -0.78
C GLY A 91 -0.34 5.19 0.29
N VAL A 92 -1.55 5.55 -0.14
CA VAL A 92 -2.75 5.60 0.72
C VAL A 92 -3.76 4.58 0.23
N GLY A 93 -3.98 3.54 1.02
CA GLY A 93 -4.94 2.49 0.78
C GLY A 93 -6.36 2.87 1.22
N MET A 94 -7.31 2.86 0.29
CA MET A 94 -8.75 3.06 0.54
C MET A 94 -9.57 2.30 -0.51
N PHE A 95 -10.79 1.88 -0.15
CA PHE A 95 -11.74 1.25 -1.10
C PHE A 95 -11.16 0.04 -1.87
N GLY A 96 -10.34 -0.77 -1.22
CA GLY A 96 -9.77 -2.01 -1.76
C GLY A 96 -8.54 -1.80 -2.63
N THR A 97 -7.98 -0.59 -2.71
CA THR A 97 -6.82 -0.30 -3.56
C THR A 97 -5.91 0.77 -2.95
N PHE A 98 -4.71 0.93 -3.52
CA PHE A 98 -3.77 1.98 -3.14
C PHE A 98 -3.81 3.15 -4.13
N LEU A 99 -4.10 4.33 -3.58
CA LEU A 99 -4.17 5.61 -4.25
C LEU A 99 -2.97 6.47 -3.86
N PHE A 100 -2.71 7.51 -4.67
CA PHE A 100 -1.66 8.51 -4.43
C PHE A 100 -0.28 7.88 -4.21
N VAL A 101 0.01 6.77 -4.90
CA VAL A 101 1.28 6.07 -4.74
C VAL A 101 2.40 6.87 -5.39
N SER A 102 3.45 7.15 -4.61
CA SER A 102 4.61 7.92 -5.03
C SER A 102 5.90 7.19 -4.71
N GLU A 103 6.91 7.44 -5.54
CA GLU A 103 8.29 6.98 -5.36
C GLU A 103 9.17 8.20 -5.05
N LYS A 104 10.04 8.06 -4.05
CA LYS A 104 11.04 9.05 -3.68
C LYS A 104 12.41 8.41 -3.59
N THR A 105 13.44 9.12 -4.04
CA THR A 105 14.84 8.70 -3.96
C THR A 105 15.60 9.75 -3.14
N PHE A 106 16.47 9.30 -2.24
CA PHE A 106 17.24 10.15 -1.32
C PHE A 106 18.75 10.04 -1.57
#